data_AF-A0A382ZV99-F1
#
_entry.id   AF-A0A382ZV99-F1
#
_cell.length_a   1.000
_cell.length_b   1.000
_cell.length_c   1.000
_cell.angle_alpha   90.00
_cell.angle_beta   90.00
_cell.angle_gamma   90.00
#
_symmetry.space_group_name_H-M   'P 1'
#
loop_
_entity.id
_entity.type
_entity.pdbx_description
1 polymer ?
#
loop_
_entity_poly.entity_id
_entity_poly.type
_entity_poly.pdbx_seq_one_letter_code
_entity_poly.pdbx_strand_id
1 'polypeptide(L)'
;MKLHLTGLLLLTLCLSGPILTVDAQERATFLKGPKDAADQYTGLEYGPIDANDTLWRIAERYRQNNNLSVYQVMTAIYELNPNAFENGNLNLLVDGAVLKLPSERYIARIDKQKAQMRAEQDDRA
;
A
#
# COMPACT_ATOMS: atom_id res chain seq x y z
N MET A 1 54.77 -67.98 -3.95
CA MET A 1 56.05 -67.35 -4.37
C MET A 1 55.78 -66.42 -5.53
N LYS A 2 56.48 -65.28 -5.56
CA LYS A 2 56.67 -64.30 -6.65
C LYS A 2 55.65 -63.16 -6.73
N LEU A 3 55.93 -62.15 -5.91
CA LEU A 3 55.74 -60.72 -6.23
C LEU A 3 56.42 -60.41 -7.57
N HIS A 4 55.79 -59.57 -8.39
CA HIS A 4 56.52 -58.73 -9.33
C HIS A 4 56.00 -57.29 -9.28
N LEU A 5 56.98 -56.40 -9.26
CA LEU A 5 56.98 -55.01 -8.86
C LEU A 5 57.06 -54.13 -10.13
N THR A 6 56.24 -53.08 -10.12
CA THR A 6 56.37 -51.78 -10.81
C THR A 6 56.36 -51.67 -12.34
N GLY A 7 55.47 -50.80 -12.82
CA GLY A 7 55.65 -50.04 -14.05
C GLY A 7 54.64 -48.89 -14.13
N LEU A 8 55.11 -47.68 -13.79
CA LEU A 8 54.96 -46.42 -14.55
C LEU A 8 53.58 -46.07 -15.15
N LEU A 9 52.95 -44.96 -14.72
CA LEU A 9 52.60 -43.78 -15.57
C LEU A 9 51.77 -42.75 -14.78
N LEU A 10 52.07 -41.47 -15.03
CA LEU A 10 51.33 -40.24 -14.69
C LEU A 10 49.80 -40.34 -14.83
N LEU A 11 49.04 -39.58 -14.02
CA LEU A 11 48.34 -38.36 -14.50
C LEU A 11 47.44 -37.76 -13.40
N THR A 12 47.63 -36.46 -13.18
CA THR A 12 46.77 -35.48 -12.55
C THR A 12 45.28 -35.59 -12.95
N LEU A 13 44.35 -35.33 -12.02
CA LEU A 13 43.24 -34.41 -12.33
C LEU A 13 42.54 -33.90 -11.05
N CYS A 14 42.75 -32.61 -10.77
CA CYS A 14 41.84 -31.82 -9.95
C CYS A 14 40.47 -31.81 -10.64
N LEU A 15 39.42 -32.27 -9.96
CA LEU A 15 38.05 -32.00 -10.37
C LEU A 15 37.32 -31.24 -9.26
N SER A 16 37.69 -29.98 -9.15
CA SER A 16 36.84 -28.92 -8.61
C SER A 16 35.60 -28.83 -9.47
N GLY A 17 34.52 -29.50 -9.05
CA GLY A 17 33.21 -29.37 -9.69
C GLY A 17 32.68 -27.94 -9.50
N PRO A 18 32.02 -27.36 -10.50
CA PRO A 18 31.39 -26.05 -10.34
C PRO A 18 30.25 -26.20 -9.33
N ILE A 19 30.31 -25.43 -8.25
CA ILE A 19 29.15 -25.19 -7.40
C ILE A 19 28.13 -24.52 -8.31
N LEU A 20 27.07 -25.24 -8.66
CA LEU A 20 25.88 -24.64 -9.25
C LEU A 20 25.30 -23.74 -8.17
N THR A 21 25.67 -22.46 -8.19
CA THR A 21 24.92 -21.44 -7.48
C THR A 21 23.55 -21.40 -8.13
N VAL A 22 22.59 -22.08 -7.52
CA VAL A 22 21.17 -21.81 -7.79
C VAL A 22 20.96 -20.40 -7.27
N ASP A 23 21.09 -19.42 -8.16
CA ASP A 23 20.57 -18.08 -7.96
C ASP A 23 19.05 -18.23 -7.83
N ALA A 24 18.60 -18.49 -6.60
CA ALA A 24 17.25 -18.23 -6.16
C ALA A 24 17.10 -16.72 -6.22
N GLN A 25 16.84 -16.21 -7.42
CA GLN A 25 16.49 -14.82 -7.64
C GLN A 25 15.23 -14.58 -6.82
N GLU A 26 15.41 -13.98 -5.65
CA GLU A 26 14.36 -13.42 -4.80
C GLU A 26 13.75 -12.26 -5.60
N ARG A 27 12.98 -12.61 -6.63
CA ARG A 27 11.97 -11.74 -7.19
C ARG A 27 11.03 -11.58 -6.04
N ALA A 28 11.17 -10.46 -5.30
CA ALA A 28 10.24 -10.04 -4.27
C ALA A 28 8.83 -10.30 -4.82
N THR A 29 8.22 -11.40 -4.41
CA THR A 29 6.87 -11.73 -4.81
C THR A 29 6.06 -10.71 -4.06
N PHE A 30 5.69 -9.63 -4.75
CA PHE A 30 4.77 -8.65 -4.22
C PHE A 30 3.54 -9.46 -3.82
N LEU A 31 3.38 -9.67 -2.51
CA LEU A 31 2.29 -10.45 -1.94
C LEU A 31 1.03 -9.66 -2.26
N LYS A 32 0.45 -9.91 -3.44
CA LYS A 32 -0.77 -9.27 -3.89
C LYS A 32 -1.82 -9.71 -2.89
N GLY A 33 -2.21 -8.77 -2.01
CA GLY A 33 -3.37 -8.93 -1.15
C GLY A 33 -4.62 -9.21 -1.99
N PRO A 34 -5.80 -9.36 -1.37
CA PRO A 34 -7.06 -9.48 -2.10
C PRO A 34 -7.07 -8.48 -3.26
N LYS A 35 -7.47 -8.93 -4.47
CA LYS A 35 -7.42 -8.13 -5.71
C LYS A 35 -7.98 -6.71 -5.53
N ASP A 36 -8.91 -6.56 -4.59
CA ASP A 36 -9.63 -5.33 -4.28
C ASP A 36 -8.80 -4.31 -3.49
N ALA A 37 -7.79 -4.71 -2.70
CA ALA A 37 -7.03 -3.78 -1.86
C ALA A 37 -6.29 -2.72 -2.68
N ALA A 38 -5.71 -3.11 -3.81
CA ALA A 38 -5.06 -2.19 -4.76
C ALA A 38 -6.08 -1.32 -5.52
N ASP A 39 -7.34 -1.73 -5.60
CA ASP A 39 -8.41 -0.96 -6.21
C ASP A 39 -9.01 0.08 -5.26
N GLN A 40 -8.75 -0.01 -3.95
CA GLN A 40 -9.30 0.90 -2.94
C GLN A 40 -8.29 1.96 -2.45
N TYR A 41 -7.03 1.57 -2.28
CA TYR A 41 -6.00 2.38 -1.64
C TYR A 41 -4.81 2.61 -2.58
N THR A 42 -4.25 3.83 -2.60
CA THR A 42 -3.15 4.18 -3.51
C THR A 42 -1.77 3.75 -3.05
N GLY A 43 -1.62 3.34 -1.79
CA GLY A 43 -0.29 3.20 -1.17
C GLY A 43 0.23 4.51 -0.56
N LEU A 44 -0.49 5.61 -0.70
CA LEU A 44 -0.11 6.93 -0.18
C LEU A 44 -0.76 7.20 1.16
N GLU A 45 -0.04 7.88 2.04
CA GLU A 45 -0.54 8.31 3.34
C GLU A 45 -0.38 9.82 3.50
N TYR A 46 -1.22 10.43 4.33
CA TYR A 46 -1.15 11.83 4.74
C TYR A 46 -1.12 11.92 6.26
N GLY A 47 -0.18 12.69 6.80
CA GLY A 47 -0.08 12.95 8.23
C GLY A 47 1.37 13.00 8.71
N PRO A 48 1.60 13.00 10.03
CA PRO A 48 0.56 12.98 11.08
C PRO A 48 -0.35 14.21 11.02
N ILE A 49 -1.63 14.03 11.33
CA ILE A 49 -2.60 15.13 11.42
C ILE A 49 -2.20 16.08 12.55
N ASP A 50 -2.32 17.39 12.28
CA ASP A 50 -2.19 18.44 13.29
C ASP A 50 -3.45 19.30 13.40
N ALA A 51 -3.52 20.13 14.43
CA ALA A 51 -4.68 20.96 14.76
C ALA A 51 -5.10 21.97 13.66
N ASN A 52 -4.26 22.24 12.66
CA ASN A 52 -4.60 23.11 11.53
C ASN A 52 -5.20 22.33 10.35
N ASP A 53 -5.13 21.00 10.37
CA ASP A 53 -5.67 20.16 9.32
C ASP A 53 -7.18 19.99 9.43
N THR A 54 -7.81 19.97 8.26
CA THR A 54 -9.22 19.62 8.11
C THR A 54 -9.34 18.62 6.98
N LEU A 55 -10.32 17.72 7.09
CA LEU A 55 -10.55 16.72 6.06
C LEU A 55 -10.84 17.38 4.70
N TRP A 56 -11.57 18.50 4.70
CA TRP A 56 -11.81 19.32 3.51
C TRP A 56 -10.52 19.79 2.86
N ARG A 57 -9.60 20.40 3.63
CA ARG A 57 -8.33 20.95 3.09
C ARG A 57 -7.41 19.85 2.58
N ILE A 58 -7.42 18.69 3.22
CA ILE A 58 -6.67 17.51 2.76
C ILE A 58 -7.28 16.99 1.46
N ALA A 59 -8.59 16.78 1.43
CA ALA A 59 -9.32 16.29 0.27
C ALA A 59 -9.15 17.21 -0.94
N GLU A 60 -9.29 18.53 -0.76
CA GLU A 60 -9.16 19.50 -1.85
C GLU A 60 -7.74 19.53 -2.43
N ARG A 61 -6.70 19.41 -1.58
CA ARG A 61 -5.30 19.32 -2.03
C ARG A 61 -4.99 18.00 -2.73
N TYR A 62 -5.59 16.89 -2.27
CA TYR A 62 -5.36 15.56 -2.83
C TYR A 62 -6.10 15.34 -4.15
N ARG A 63 -7.25 15.98 -4.33
CA ARG A 63 -8.14 15.80 -5.47
C ARG A 63 -7.50 16.30 -6.78
N GLN A 64 -7.04 15.36 -7.61
CA GLN A 64 -6.48 15.66 -8.93
C GLN A 64 -7.55 15.69 -10.04
N ASN A 65 -8.61 14.90 -9.91
CA ASN A 65 -9.71 14.85 -10.88
C ASN A 65 -10.86 15.79 -10.48
N ASN A 66 -11.13 16.79 -11.31
CA ASN A 66 -12.22 17.75 -11.12
C ASN A 66 -13.63 17.20 -11.38
N ASN A 67 -13.76 16.00 -11.95
CA ASN A 67 -15.04 15.33 -12.07
C ASN A 67 -15.51 14.67 -10.77
N LEU A 68 -14.60 14.48 -9.80
CA LEU A 68 -14.92 14.02 -8.46
C LEU A 68 -15.15 15.23 -7.56
N SER A 69 -16.17 15.18 -6.70
CA SER A 69 -16.41 16.26 -5.73
C SER A 69 -15.50 16.11 -4.51
N VAL A 70 -15.22 17.22 -3.83
CA VAL A 70 -14.49 17.23 -2.55
C VAL A 70 -15.17 16.30 -1.54
N TYR A 71 -16.50 16.36 -1.45
CA TYR A 71 -17.29 15.50 -0.57
C TYR A 71 -17.07 14.00 -0.83
N GLN A 72 -16.98 13.57 -2.10
CA GLN A 72 -16.66 12.18 -2.42
C GLN A 72 -15.27 11.81 -1.90
N VAL A 73 -14.28 12.68 -2.07
CA VAL A 73 -12.90 12.45 -1.58
C VAL A 73 -12.87 12.40 -0.06
N MET A 74 -13.53 13.32 0.63
CA MET A 74 -13.66 13.32 2.09
C MET A 74 -14.28 12.02 2.59
N THR A 75 -15.41 11.62 2.00
CA THR A 75 -16.10 10.37 2.36
C THR A 75 -15.20 9.16 2.14
N ALA A 76 -14.47 9.12 1.03
CA ALA A 76 -13.54 8.03 0.74
C ALA A 76 -12.39 7.93 1.76
N ILE A 77 -11.80 9.07 2.12
CA ILE A 77 -10.75 9.11 3.16
C ILE A 77 -11.33 8.65 4.50
N TYR A 78 -12.54 9.09 4.86
CA TYR A 78 -13.20 8.65 6.09
C TYR A 78 -13.43 7.13 6.11
N GLU A 79 -13.99 6.55 5.05
CA GLU A 79 -14.27 5.11 4.97
C GLU A 79 -13.02 4.24 5.10
N LEU A 80 -11.86 4.72 4.64
CA LEU A 80 -10.59 4.01 4.78
C LEU A 80 -9.93 4.21 6.16
N ASN A 81 -10.36 5.22 6.92
CA ASN A 81 -9.71 5.64 8.16
C ASN A 81 -10.71 5.91 9.30
N PRO A 82 -11.65 4.99 9.62
CA PRO A 82 -12.70 5.26 10.61
C PRO A 82 -12.15 5.61 12.01
N ASN A 83 -10.97 5.11 12.36
CA ASN A 83 -10.33 5.37 13.66
C ASN A 83 -9.62 6.74 13.74
N ALA A 84 -9.51 7.46 12.62
CA ALA A 84 -8.93 8.80 12.58
C ALA A 84 -9.98 9.90 12.80
N PHE A 85 -11.23 9.52 13.08
CA PHE A 85 -12.34 10.43 13.28
C PHE A 85 -13.10 10.10 14.57
N GLU A 86 -13.27 11.09 15.44
CA GLU A 86 -14.02 10.93 16.68
C GLU A 86 -15.53 10.89 16.43
N ASN A 87 -16.24 10.12 17.25
CA ASN A 87 -17.71 10.01 17.23
C ASN A 87 -18.31 9.63 15.87
N GLY A 88 -17.48 9.10 14.95
CA GLY A 88 -17.89 8.84 13.58
C GLY A 88 -18.23 10.09 12.78
N ASN A 89 -17.82 11.28 13.20
CA ASN A 89 -18.05 12.54 12.50
C ASN A 89 -16.82 12.90 11.64
N LEU A 90 -17.01 13.11 10.34
CA LEU A 90 -15.93 13.39 9.39
C LEU A 90 -15.22 14.74 9.60
N ASN A 91 -15.80 15.61 10.43
CA ASN A 91 -15.21 16.89 10.84
C ASN A 91 -14.30 16.78 12.08
N LEU A 92 -14.37 15.67 12.83
CA LEU A 92 -13.64 15.49 14.08
C LEU A 92 -12.39 14.64 13.86
N LEU A 93 -11.39 15.20 13.17
CA LEU A 93 -10.11 14.54 12.95
C LEU A 93 -9.31 14.37 14.25
N VAL A 94 -8.69 13.20 14.41
CA VAL A 94 -7.82 12.88 15.55
C VAL A 94 -6.40 13.36 15.28
N ASP A 95 -5.84 14.17 16.19
CA ASP A 95 -4.45 14.61 16.15
C ASP A 95 -3.47 13.43 16.17
N GLY A 96 -2.41 13.52 15.37
CA GLY A 96 -1.40 12.47 15.23
C GLY A 96 -1.80 11.29 14.35
N ALA A 97 -3.04 11.24 13.86
CA ALA A 97 -3.48 10.18 12.95
C ALA A 97 -2.71 10.22 11.62
N VAL A 98 -2.59 9.06 10.97
CA VAL A 98 -2.06 8.95 9.60
C VAL A 98 -3.18 8.40 8.72
N LEU A 99 -3.55 9.16 7.70
CA LEU A 99 -4.66 8.87 6.82
C LEU A 99 -4.19 8.12 5.57
N LYS A 100 -4.80 6.97 5.31
CA LYS A 100 -4.71 6.26 4.04
C LYS A 100 -5.48 7.03 2.96
N LEU A 101 -4.83 7.29 1.83
CA LEU A 101 -5.45 8.01 0.73
C LEU A 101 -6.12 7.07 -0.30
N PRO A 102 -7.39 7.33 -0.66
CA PRO A 102 -8.17 6.46 -1.53
C PRO A 102 -7.73 6.55 -2.98
N SER A 103 -7.91 5.46 -3.73
CA SER A 103 -7.75 5.48 -5.18
C SER A 103 -8.87 6.29 -5.84
N GLU A 104 -8.60 6.84 -7.02
CA GLU A 104 -9.63 7.54 -7.80
C GLU A 104 -10.84 6.63 -8.10
N ARG A 105 -10.57 5.36 -8.41
CA ARG A 105 -11.61 4.34 -8.66
C ARG A 105 -12.45 4.06 -7.42
N TYR A 106 -11.90 4.21 -6.21
CA TYR A 106 -12.64 4.11 -4.96
C TYR A 106 -13.59 5.29 -4.82
N ILE A 107 -13.06 6.51 -4.96
CA ILE A 107 -13.81 7.76 -4.84
C ILE A 107 -14.97 7.79 -5.84
N ALA A 108 -14.74 7.35 -7.08
CA ALA A 108 -15.73 7.35 -8.14
C ALA A 108 -16.96 6.45 -7.87
N ARG A 109 -16.88 5.48 -6.95
CA ARG A 109 -18.01 4.62 -6.57
C ARG A 109 -18.96 5.27 -5.56
N ILE A 110 -18.52 6.35 -4.93
CA ILE A 110 -19.31 7.05 -3.93
C ILE A 110 -20.29 7.96 -4.66
N ASP A 111 -21.58 7.88 -4.32
CA ASP A 111 -22.58 8.78 -4.88
C ASP A 111 -22.34 10.23 -4.43
N LYS A 112 -22.40 11.18 -5.37
CA LYS A 112 -22.10 12.60 -5.11
C LYS A 112 -23.07 13.23 -4.12
N GLN A 113 -24.38 12.96 -4.28
CA GLN A 113 -25.41 13.55 -3.45
C GLN A 113 -25.35 12.97 -2.04
N LYS A 114 -25.14 11.65 -1.93
CA LYS A 114 -24.96 10.98 -0.64
C LYS A 114 -23.75 11.51 0.12
N ALA A 115 -22.61 11.71 -0.56
CA ALA A 115 -21.41 12.27 0.06
C ALA A 115 -21.64 13.70 0.58
N GLN A 116 -22.32 14.53 -0.21
CA GLN A 116 -22.67 15.89 0.20
C GLN A 116 -23.63 15.89 1.39
N MET A 117 -24.71 15.11 1.33
CA MET A 117 -25.67 15.00 2.44
C MET A 117 -24.99 14.53 3.72
N ARG A 118 -24.03 13.61 3.63
CA ARG A 118 -23.26 13.16 4.79
C ARG A 118 -22.42 14.30 5.40
N ALA A 119 -21.72 15.08 4.58
CA ALA A 119 -20.99 16.25 5.06
C ALA A 119 -21.91 17.26 5.76
N GLU A 120 -23.06 17.58 5.13
CA GLU A 120 -24.04 18.50 5.73
C GLU A 120 -24.66 17.98 7.04
N GLN A 121 -24.78 16.66 7.20
CA GLN A 121 -25.23 16.05 8.46
C GLN A 121 -24.18 16.18 9.55
N ASP A 122 -22.93 15.87 9.24
CA ASP A 122 -21.81 15.93 10.17
C ASP A 122 -21.45 17.38 10.55
N ASP A 123 -21.75 18.36 9.69
CA ASP A 123 -21.64 19.80 9.97
C ASP A 123 -22.66 20.30 11.00
N ARG A 124 -23.79 19.60 11.16
CA ARG A 124 -24.89 19.99 12.06
C ARG A 124 -24.86 19.26 13.40
N ALA A 125 -24.04 18.23 13.53
CA ALA A 125 -23.90 17.38 14.71
C ALA A 125 -22.90 17.97 15.71
#